data_AF-A0AAV6XMX5-F1
#
_entry.id   AF-A0AAV6XMX5-F1
#
_cell.length_a   1.000
_cell.length_b   1.000
_cell.length_c   1.000
_cell.angle_alpha   90.00
_cell.angle_beta   90.00
_cell.angle_gamma   90.00
#
_symmetry.space_group_name_H-M   'P 1'
#
loop_
_entity.id
_entity.type
_entity.pdbx_description
1 polymer ?
#
loop_
_entity_poly.entity_id
_entity_poly.type
_entity_poly.pdbx_seq_one_letter_code
_entity_poly.pdbx_strand_id
1 'polypeptide(L)'
;MCIPVQAGKNLHLISKKTGVLKMEDSVTDDCTVNFEWKRQIGCSSGGTLWLKEGWLEFAKRNKIKAGDRLMFVISEQAATEVKMNVVRI
;
A
#
# COMPACT_ATOMS: atom_id res chain seq x y z
N MET A 1 6.81 5.04 0.32
CA MET A 1 6.98 4.04 1.41
C MET A 1 7.27 2.67 0.80
N CYS A 2 8.05 1.82 1.47
CA CYS A 2 8.22 0.42 1.07
C CYS A 2 7.31 -0.50 1.91
N ILE A 3 6.65 -1.46 1.27
CA ILE A 3 5.86 -2.51 1.92
C ILE A 3 6.67 -3.82 1.85
N PRO A 4 6.82 -4.55 2.97
CA PRO A 4 7.51 -5.84 2.99
C PRO A 4 6.92 -6.85 2.01
N VAL A 5 7.77 -7.70 1.45
CA VAL A 5 7.39 -8.75 0.48
C VAL A 5 6.23 -9.59 0.95
N GLN A 6 6.28 -10.03 2.21
CA GLN A 6 5.28 -10.95 2.73
C GLN A 6 3.89 -10.31 2.76
N ALA A 7 3.81 -9.02 3.08
CA ALA A 7 2.58 -8.26 2.99
C ALA A 7 2.12 -8.09 1.53
N GLY A 8 3.04 -7.80 0.60
CA GLY A 8 2.72 -7.76 -0.83
C GLY A 8 2.19 -9.08 -1.40
N LYS A 9 2.71 -10.23 -0.92
CA LYS A 9 2.23 -11.58 -1.29
C LYS A 9 0.81 -11.80 -0.82
N ASN A 10 0.55 -11.53 0.47
CA ASN A 10 -0.77 -11.69 1.08
C ASN A 10 -1.81 -10.77 0.43
N LEU A 11 -1.40 -9.61 -0.08
CA LEU A 11 -2.27 -8.68 -0.79
C LEU A 11 -2.48 -9.05 -2.27
N HIS A 12 -1.89 -10.15 -2.77
CA HIS A 12 -1.86 -10.54 -4.19
C HIS A 12 -1.32 -9.45 -5.14
N LEU A 13 -0.72 -8.38 -4.62
CA LEU A 13 -0.22 -7.23 -5.39
C LEU A 13 1.04 -7.56 -6.18
N ILE A 14 1.77 -8.61 -5.80
CA ILE A 14 3.02 -9.03 -6.46
C ILE A 14 2.77 -9.58 -7.86
N SER A 15 1.57 -10.10 -8.13
CA SER A 15 1.17 -10.49 -9.49
C SER A 15 1.06 -9.29 -10.43
N LYS A 16 0.87 -8.08 -9.88
CA LYS A 16 0.73 -6.83 -10.61
C LYS A 16 2.04 -6.03 -10.51
N LYS A 17 2.66 -5.74 -11.66
CA LYS A 17 3.90 -4.94 -11.70
C LYS A 17 3.67 -3.52 -11.19
N THR A 18 2.51 -2.94 -11.47
CA THR A 18 2.07 -1.61 -11.03
C THR A 18 0.57 -1.62 -10.81
N GLY A 19 0.04 -0.67 -10.05
CA GLY A 19 -1.39 -0.46 -9.91
C GLY A 19 -1.72 0.73 -9.02
N VAL A 20 -3.01 0.88 -8.72
CA VAL A 20 -3.55 1.95 -7.89
C VAL A 20 -4.22 1.33 -6.67
N LEU A 21 -3.95 1.87 -5.49
CA LEU A 21 -4.66 1.56 -4.25
C LEU A 21 -5.60 2.72 -3.93
N LYS A 22 -6.86 2.41 -3.61
CA LYS A 22 -7.79 3.41 -3.09
C LYS A 22 -7.64 3.48 -1.58
N MET A 23 -7.13 4.60 -1.10
CA MET A 23 -7.01 4.88 0.32
C MET A 23 -8.24 5.64 0.77
N GLU A 24 -9.06 4.95 1.56
CA GLU A 24 -10.21 5.54 2.21
C GLU A 24 -9.73 6.25 3.48
N ASP A 25 -10.04 7.54 3.59
CA ASP A 25 -9.78 8.34 4.78
C ASP A 25 -11.12 8.66 5.45
N SER A 26 -11.12 8.63 6.78
CA SER A 26 -12.22 9.15 7.62
C SER A 26 -12.68 10.58 7.29
N VAL A 27 -11.86 11.39 6.60
CA VAL A 27 -12.12 12.81 6.36
C VAL A 27 -12.53 13.15 4.92
N THR A 28 -12.17 12.36 3.90
CA THR A 28 -12.68 12.54 2.52
C THR A 28 -12.68 11.25 1.72
N ASP A 29 -13.62 11.20 0.77
CA ASP A 29 -13.64 10.29 -0.37
C ASP A 29 -12.27 10.14 -1.04
N ASP A 30 -11.82 8.89 -1.07
CA ASP A 30 -10.85 8.26 -1.98
C ASP A 30 -9.60 9.06 -2.38
N CYS A 31 -8.50 8.87 -1.65
CA CYS A 31 -7.16 9.19 -2.17
C CYS A 31 -6.59 7.99 -2.95
N THR A 32 -6.27 8.15 -4.22
CA THR A 32 -5.60 7.11 -5.01
C THR A 32 -4.08 7.16 -4.84
N VAL A 33 -3.45 6.01 -4.57
CA VAL A 33 -2.01 5.90 -4.44
C VAL A 33 -1.45 4.88 -5.39
N ASN A 34 -0.50 5.30 -6.19
CA ASN A 34 0.17 4.46 -7.16
C ASN A 34 1.20 3.57 -6.47
N PHE A 35 1.27 2.31 -6.87
CA PHE A 35 2.30 1.39 -6.40
C PHE A 35 3.08 0.77 -7.56
N GLU A 36 4.33 0.40 -7.27
CA GLU A 36 5.18 -0.37 -8.17
C GLU A 36 5.83 -1.53 -7.42
N TRP A 37 5.72 -2.72 -7.99
CA TRP A 37 6.48 -3.88 -7.58
C TRP A 37 7.81 -3.93 -8.32
N LYS A 38 8.91 -3.83 -7.58
CA LYS A 38 10.25 -4.02 -8.13
C LYS A 38 10.79 -5.37 -7.69
N ARG A 39 10.96 -6.29 -8.65
CA ARG A 39 11.68 -7.55 -8.40
C ARG A 39 13.15 -7.23 -8.18
N GLN A 40 13.71 -7.70 -7.07
CA GLN A 40 15.13 -7.56 -6.77
C GLN A 40 15.83 -8.82 -7.28
N ILE A 41 16.62 -8.68 -8.34
CA ILE A 41 17.37 -9.78 -8.95
C ILE A 41 18.47 -10.21 -7.97
N GLY A 42 18.60 -11.51 -7.71
CA GLY A 42 19.61 -12.08 -6.81
C GLY A 42 19.21 -12.17 -5.34
N CYS A 43 18.00 -11.76 -4.97
CA CYS A 43 17.49 -11.91 -3.60
C CYS A 43 16.41 -13.00 -3.54
N SER A 44 16.69 -14.09 -2.82
CA SER A 44 15.77 -15.22 -2.61
C SER A 44 14.50 -14.81 -1.84
N SER A 45 14.54 -13.68 -1.12
CA SER A 45 13.41 -13.12 -0.37
C SER A 45 12.42 -12.32 -1.23
N GLY A 46 12.73 -12.03 -2.50
CA GLY A 46 11.74 -11.68 -3.52
C GLY A 46 11.17 -10.25 -3.47
N GLY A 47 11.87 -9.28 -4.06
CA GLY A 47 11.32 -7.98 -4.48
C GLY A 47 10.92 -7.00 -3.36
N THR A 48 10.42 -5.82 -3.73
CA THR A 48 9.92 -4.80 -2.80
C THR A 48 8.76 -4.04 -3.46
N LEU A 49 7.68 -3.83 -2.72
CA LEU A 49 6.54 -3.03 -3.14
C LEU A 49 6.76 -1.58 -2.70
N TRP A 50 6.64 -0.63 -3.63
CA TRP A 50 6.83 0.79 -3.37
C TRP A 50 5.54 1.55 -3.59
N LEU A 51 5.07 2.25 -2.54
CA LEU A 51 4.05 3.29 -2.67
C LEU A 51 4.71 4.57 -3.17
N LYS A 52 4.20 5.09 -4.29
CA LYS A 52 4.74 6.23 -5.04
C LYS A 52 3.82 7.45 -4.93
N GLU A 53 3.34 7.95 -6.07
CA GLU A 53 2.48 9.11 -6.18
C GLU A 53 1.21 8.93 -5.35
N GLY A 54 0.76 10.02 -4.71
CA GLY A 54 -0.33 10.01 -3.72
C GLY A 54 0.10 9.62 -2.30
N TRP A 55 1.18 8.83 -2.11
CA TRP A 55 1.60 8.41 -0.76
C TRP A 55 1.99 9.58 0.14
N LEU A 56 2.80 10.51 -0.37
CA LEU A 56 3.32 11.61 0.45
C LEU A 56 2.20 12.54 0.91
N GLU A 57 1.23 12.81 0.05
CA GLU A 57 0.05 13.62 0.35
C GLU A 57 -0.84 12.92 1.37
N PHE A 58 -1.13 11.63 1.15
CA PHE A 58 -1.87 10.81 2.09
C PHE A 58 -1.22 10.79 3.48
N ALA A 59 0.10 10.58 3.54
CA ALA A 59 0.85 10.52 4.79
C ALA A 59 0.85 11.86 5.53
N LYS A 60 1.06 12.97 4.83
CA LYS A 60 0.98 14.33 5.41
C LYS A 60 -0.42 14.62 5.95
N ARG A 61 -1.44 14.27 5.18
CA ARG A 61 -2.83 14.50 5.52
C ARG A 61 -3.28 13.71 6.75
N ASN A 62 -2.95 12.43 6.79
CA ASN A 62 -3.26 11.54 7.92
C ASN A 62 -2.30 11.70 9.10
N LYS A 63 -1.31 12.60 8.97
CA LYS A 63 -0.26 12.86 9.96
C LYS A 63 0.46 11.57 10.38
N ILE A 64 0.70 10.69 9.41
CA ILE A 64 1.38 9.41 9.64
C ILE A 64 2.79 9.69 10.10
N LYS A 65 3.16 9.12 11.24
CA LYS A 65 4.48 9.27 11.86
C LYS A 65 5.09 7.90 12.14
N ALA A 66 6.39 7.89 12.41
CA ALA A 66 7.07 6.69 12.87
C ALA A 66 6.39 6.16 14.15
N GLY A 67 6.08 4.87 14.18
CA GLY A 67 5.33 4.22 15.26
C GLY A 67 3.88 3.89 14.88
N ASP A 68 3.28 4.61 13.92
CA ASP A 68 1.95 4.28 13.41
C ASP A 68 1.99 2.96 12.62
N ARG A 69 0.92 2.18 12.71
CA ARG A 69 0.75 0.94 11.94
C ARG A 69 -0.23 1.17 10.81
N LEU A 70 0.05 0.61 9.64
CA LEU A 70 -0.86 0.65 8.49
C LEU A 70 -1.43 -0.74 8.26
N MET A 71 -2.75 -0.83 8.19
CA MET A 71 -3.45 -2.05 7.81
C MET A 71 -3.96 -1.93 6.38
N PHE A 72 -3.69 -2.95 5.56
CA PHE A 72 -4.19 -3.06 4.20
C PHE A 72 -5.28 -4.12 4.18
N VAL A 73 -6.48 -3.76 3.71
CA VAL A 73 -7.64 -4.63 3.62
C VAL A 73 -8.02 -4.77 2.16
N ILE A 74 -8.10 -6.00 1.67
CA ILE A 74 -8.52 -6.30 0.31
C ILE A 74 -10.04 -6.44 0.31
N SER A 75 -10.73 -5.71 -0.58
CA SER A 75 -12.15 -5.94 -0.79
C SER A 75 -12.35 -7.10 -1.76
N GLU A 76 -13.11 -8.12 -1.35
CA GLU A 76 -13.41 -9.29 -2.20
C GLU A 76 -14.28 -8.94 -3.42
N GLN A 77 -15.03 -7.82 -3.36
CA GLN A 77 -15.96 -7.40 -4.42
C GLN A 77 -15.26 -6.83 -5.67
N ALA A 78 -14.01 -6.38 -5.55
CA ALA A 78 -13.17 -6.00 -6.66
C ALA A 78 -11.73 -6.35 -6.31
N ALA A 79 -11.14 -7.36 -6.95
CA ALA A 79 -9.76 -7.85 -6.74
C ALA A 79 -8.64 -6.81 -7.03
N THR A 80 -9.00 -5.55 -7.12
CA THR A 80 -8.16 -4.38 -7.39
C THR A 80 -8.28 -3.30 -6.32
N GLU A 81 -9.26 -3.38 -5.41
CA GLU A 81 -9.43 -2.37 -4.37
C GLU A 81 -8.84 -2.84 -3.05
N VAL A 82 -7.74 -2.19 -2.66
CA VAL A 82 -7.13 -2.35 -1.35
C VAL A 82 -7.36 -1.07 -0.58
N LYS A 83 -8.14 -1.17 0.49
CA LYS A 83 -8.36 -0.10 1.46
C LYS A 83 -7.19 -0.07 2.44
N MET A 84 -6.79 1.11 2.86
CA MET A 84 -5.69 1.25 3.82
C MET A 84 -6.15 2.06 5.03
N ASN A 85 -6.00 1.48 6.22
CA ASN A 85 -6.38 2.07 7.49
C ASN A 85 -5.12 2.43 8.31
N VAL A 86 -5.11 3.62 8.90
CA VAL A 86 -4.04 4.06 9.81
C VAL A 86 -4.45 3.70 11.25
N VAL A 87 -3.68 2.84 11.89
CA VAL A 87 -3.85 2.43 13.29
C VAL A 87 -2.80 3.13 14.13
N ARG A 88 -3.25 3.96 15.07
CA ARG A 88 -2.40 4.69 16.03
C ARG A 88 -2.38 3.92 17.34
N ILE A 89 -1.19 3.69 17.88
CA ILE A 89 -0.95 3.01 19.18
C ILE A 89 -0.44 4.04 20.17
#